data_AF-A0A520I8L5-F1
#
_entry.id   AF-A0A520I8L5-F1
#
_cell.length_a   1.000
_cell.length_b   1.000
_cell.length_c   1.000
_cell.angle_alpha   90.00
_cell.angle_beta   90.00
_cell.angle_gamma   90.00
#
_symmetry.space_group_name_H-M   'P 1'
#
loop_
_entity.id
_entity.type
_entity.pdbx_description
1 polymer ?
#
loop_
_entity_poly.entity_id
_entity_poly.type
_entity_poly.pdbx_seq_one_letter_code
_entity_poly.pdbx_strand_id
1 'polypeptide(L)'
;MQSPGHSFVLLFVLGFSLLVISCQKAEPDPLADLSADKIRVVQALNKVILLLQDADPTREFTELAPLDTVLAKAQVVGMGEGTHGTREFFRMKDRLFRYLVQKHGHLTIAFEANFGRAVIVNRFIQGQSTGLASAAQAAKSMYFWTWSTDEVRELLQWMKDYNTGKSADQQLAFYGFDCQYADDEFPLLTEFLAKVAPASTPKVDSLASQYALVKGLATTDPLRQQYAQGLTVLYNLFVANESNWVAVGGHSGYEIARQAARVLIQQQDLGDGNTCNYSAKRDQYMAENVQWLLTRMNVNKVSLWAHNYHMGNIAT
;
A
#
# COMPACT_ATOMS: atom_id res chain seq x y z
N MET A 1 11.41 -68.36 60.97
CA MET A 1 11.71 -67.18 61.82
C MET A 1 13.15 -66.77 61.57
N GLN A 2 13.38 -65.74 60.76
CA GLN A 2 14.61 -64.95 60.72
C GLN A 2 14.35 -63.70 59.87
N SER A 3 14.77 -62.56 60.41
CA SER A 3 14.50 -61.17 60.02
C SER A 3 14.97 -60.81 58.61
N PRO A 4 14.25 -59.95 57.85
CA PRO A 4 14.86 -59.19 56.76
C PRO A 4 15.57 -57.96 57.33
N GLY A 5 16.84 -57.77 56.94
CA GLY A 5 17.68 -56.65 57.34
C GLY A 5 17.24 -55.32 56.72
N HIS A 6 17.39 -54.25 57.50
CA HIS A 6 17.25 -52.87 57.03
C HIS A 6 18.52 -52.42 56.31
N SER A 7 18.44 -52.17 55.00
CA SER A 7 19.44 -51.40 54.27
C SER A 7 19.10 -49.91 54.39
N PHE A 8 19.90 -49.17 55.15
CA PHE A 8 19.90 -47.72 55.12
C PHE A 8 20.64 -47.25 53.85
N VAL A 9 19.92 -46.62 52.92
CA VAL A 9 20.52 -45.86 51.83
C VAL A 9 20.64 -44.41 52.30
N LEU A 10 21.87 -43.97 52.53
CA LEU A 10 22.18 -42.57 52.84
C LEU A 10 22.13 -41.77 51.52
N LEU A 11 21.04 -41.02 51.29
CA LEU A 11 20.95 -40.09 50.17
C LEU A 11 21.73 -38.81 50.53
N PHE A 12 22.93 -38.64 49.97
CA PHE A 12 23.61 -37.34 49.96
C PHE A 12 22.97 -36.47 48.87
N VAL A 13 22.06 -35.57 49.27
CA VAL A 13 21.58 -34.49 48.40
C VAL A 13 22.64 -33.38 48.43
N LEU A 14 23.55 -33.39 47.45
CA LEU A 14 24.41 -32.25 47.15
C LEU A 14 23.55 -31.17 46.47
N GLY A 15 23.06 -30.22 47.27
CA GLY A 15 22.43 -29.01 46.78
C GLY A 15 23.46 -28.12 46.09
N PHE A 16 23.60 -28.26 44.76
CA PHE A 16 24.33 -27.30 43.94
C PHE A 16 23.40 -26.11 43.65
N SER A 17 23.43 -25.11 44.53
CA SER A 17 22.88 -23.79 44.23
C SER A 17 23.80 -23.09 43.22
N LEU A 18 23.59 -23.34 41.93
CA LEU A 18 24.18 -22.53 40.86
C LEU A 18 23.51 -21.15 40.88
N LEU A 19 24.10 -20.23 41.63
CA LEU A 19 23.89 -18.80 41.46
C LEU A 19 24.51 -18.39 40.12
N VAL A 20 23.70 -18.43 39.06
CA VAL A 20 24.05 -17.84 37.78
C VAL A 20 23.94 -16.32 37.95
N ILE A 21 25.00 -15.70 38.46
CA ILE A 21 25.13 -14.24 38.44
C ILE A 21 25.40 -13.87 36.97
N SER A 22 24.32 -13.61 36.24
CA SER A 22 24.40 -13.00 34.93
C SER A 22 24.98 -11.59 35.11
N CYS A 23 26.28 -11.44 34.84
CA CYS A 23 26.88 -10.13 34.56
C CYS A 23 26.36 -9.65 33.20
N GLN A 24 25.08 -9.27 33.12
CA GLN A 24 24.63 -8.36 32.07
C GLN A 24 25.32 -7.04 32.35
N LYS A 25 26.33 -6.73 31.53
CA LYS A 25 26.89 -5.38 31.46
C LYS A 25 25.70 -4.44 31.34
N ALA A 26 25.52 -3.53 32.30
CA ALA A 26 24.44 -2.56 32.24
C ALA A 26 24.46 -1.91 30.85
N GLU A 27 23.30 -1.83 30.21
CA GLU A 27 23.22 -1.12 28.93
C GLU A 27 23.80 0.29 29.14
N PRO A 28 24.63 0.78 28.19
CA PRO A 28 25.17 2.12 28.30
C PRO A 28 24.03 3.12 28.45
N ASP A 29 24.18 4.09 29.37
CA ASP A 29 23.17 5.13 29.57
C ASP A 29 22.93 5.85 28.23
N PRO A 30 21.72 5.73 27.64
CA PRO A 30 21.43 6.30 26.33
C PRO A 30 21.48 7.84 26.32
N LEU A 31 21.58 8.47 27.49
CA LEU A 31 21.69 9.92 27.65
C LEU A 31 23.13 10.41 27.85
N ALA A 32 24.11 9.51 28.03
CA ALA A 32 25.47 9.88 28.43
C ALA A 32 26.17 10.86 27.48
N ASP A 33 25.89 10.77 26.17
CA ASP A 33 26.52 11.60 25.14
C ASP A 33 25.65 12.80 24.70
N LEU A 34 24.53 13.06 25.38
CA LEU A 34 23.60 14.13 25.02
C LEU A 34 23.87 15.42 25.80
N SER A 35 23.70 16.56 25.14
CA SER A 35 23.71 17.86 25.83
C SER A 35 22.52 17.99 26.79
N ALA A 36 22.64 18.85 27.80
CA ALA A 36 21.57 19.11 28.76
C ALA A 36 20.23 19.50 28.09
N ASP A 37 20.29 20.23 26.97
CA ASP A 37 19.12 20.63 26.19
C ASP A 37 18.45 19.43 25.52
N LYS A 38 19.22 18.52 24.92
CA LYS A 38 18.70 17.28 24.32
C LYS A 38 18.10 16.36 25.37
N ILE A 39 18.72 16.27 26.56
CA ILE A 39 18.17 15.50 27.69
C ILE A 39 16.80 16.06 28.09
N ARG A 40 16.64 17.40 28.19
CA ARG A 40 15.34 18.02 28.48
C ARG A 40 14.29 17.69 27.41
N VAL A 41 14.68 17.67 26.14
CA VAL A 41 13.78 17.26 25.03
C VAL A 41 13.36 15.79 25.18
N VAL A 42 14.30 14.87 25.41
CA VAL A 42 13.98 13.44 25.61
C VAL A 42 13.05 13.25 26.80
N GLN A 43 13.31 13.93 27.93
CA GLN A 43 12.44 13.87 29.10
C GLN A 43 11.05 14.44 28.84
N ALA A 44 10.93 15.48 28.01
CA ALA A 44 9.63 16.01 27.60
C ALA A 44 8.88 15.02 26.70
N LEU A 45 9.58 14.37 25.75
CA LEU A 45 9.01 13.35 24.88
C LEU A 45 8.55 12.12 25.67
N ASN A 46 9.33 11.64 26.63
CA ASN A 46 8.97 10.48 27.46
C ASN A 46 7.68 10.66 28.27
N LYS A 47 7.21 11.91 28.46
CA LYS A 47 5.92 12.19 29.12
C LYS A 47 4.71 12.05 28.19
N VAL A 48 4.94 12.05 26.88
CA VAL A 48 3.87 12.08 25.85
C VAL A 48 3.97 10.95 24.82
N ILE A 49 5.07 10.20 24.79
CA ILE A 49 5.23 9.03 23.93
C ILE A 49 4.27 7.93 24.38
N LEU A 50 3.59 7.35 23.40
CA LEU A 50 2.85 6.11 23.56
C LEU A 50 3.78 4.95 23.24
N LEU A 51 4.01 4.07 24.21
CA LEU A 51 4.84 2.90 24.02
C LEU A 51 4.07 1.86 23.20
N LEU A 52 4.74 1.32 22.19
CA LEU A 52 4.31 0.14 21.46
C LEU A 52 5.24 -1.00 21.84
N GLN A 53 4.68 -2.14 22.25
CA GLN A 53 5.49 -3.31 22.58
C GLN A 53 6.23 -3.84 21.34
N ASP A 54 5.51 -3.97 20.22
CA ASP A 54 6.07 -4.32 18.92
C ASP A 54 5.14 -3.93 17.75
N ALA A 55 5.58 -4.29 16.53
CA ALA A 55 4.90 -4.00 15.29
C ALA A 55 3.94 -5.12 14.83
N ASP A 56 3.63 -6.14 15.65
CA ASP A 56 2.88 -7.30 15.19
C ASP A 56 1.44 -6.95 14.75
N PRO A 57 1.04 -7.19 13.49
CA PRO A 57 -0.30 -6.85 12.98
C PRO A 57 -1.43 -7.67 13.62
N THR A 58 -1.11 -8.74 14.34
CA THR A 58 -2.09 -9.59 15.05
C THR A 58 -2.26 -9.21 16.53
N ARG A 59 -1.45 -8.28 17.04
CA ARG A 59 -1.56 -7.79 18.41
C ARG A 59 -2.87 -7.04 18.62
N GLU A 60 -3.46 -7.19 19.80
CA GLU A 60 -4.58 -6.37 20.26
C GLU A 60 -4.30 -4.87 20.07
N PHE A 61 -5.33 -4.10 19.72
CA PHE A 61 -5.16 -2.70 19.34
C PHE A 61 -5.28 -1.70 20.49
N THR A 62 -5.25 -2.15 21.74
CA THR A 62 -5.39 -1.27 22.92
C THR A 62 -4.34 -0.16 22.96
N GLU A 63 -3.12 -0.44 22.47
CA GLU A 63 -2.03 0.54 22.37
C GLU A 63 -2.29 1.65 21.33
N LEU A 64 -3.20 1.42 20.37
CA LEU A 64 -3.58 2.38 19.33
C LEU A 64 -4.82 3.20 19.69
N ALA A 65 -5.56 2.84 20.74
CA ALA A 65 -6.75 3.55 21.22
C ALA A 65 -6.55 5.06 21.44
N PRO A 66 -5.38 5.55 21.92
CA PRO A 66 -5.15 7.00 22.03
C PRO A 66 -5.26 7.75 20.69
N LEU A 67 -5.10 7.08 19.55
CA LEU A 67 -5.25 7.67 18.22
C LEU A 67 -6.73 7.86 17.81
N ASP A 68 -7.69 7.30 18.55
CA ASP A 68 -9.10 7.32 18.15
C ASP A 68 -9.64 8.72 17.91
N THR A 69 -9.24 9.67 18.75
CA THR A 69 -9.70 11.06 18.64
C THR A 69 -9.30 11.68 17.30
N VAL A 70 -8.09 11.39 16.81
CA VAL A 70 -7.59 11.96 15.54
C VAL A 70 -8.04 11.16 14.33
N LEU A 71 -8.23 9.83 14.48
CA LEU A 71 -8.62 8.94 13.38
C LEU A 71 -10.12 8.92 13.11
N ALA A 72 -10.97 9.19 14.11
CA ALA A 72 -12.42 9.05 13.99
C ALA A 72 -13.02 9.80 12.79
N LYS A 73 -12.54 11.03 12.55
CA LYS A 73 -13.02 11.91 11.47
C LYS A 73 -12.11 11.92 10.23
N ALA A 74 -10.98 11.22 10.27
CA ALA A 74 -10.05 11.20 9.14
C ALA A 74 -10.67 10.45 7.97
N GLN A 75 -10.79 11.13 6.82
CA GLN A 75 -11.16 10.49 5.54
C GLN A 75 -9.94 9.94 4.82
N VAL A 76 -8.78 10.57 5.00
CA VAL A 76 -7.50 10.13 4.44
C VAL A 76 -6.51 9.99 5.58
N VAL A 77 -5.90 8.82 5.70
CA VAL A 77 -4.82 8.57 6.68
C VAL A 77 -3.56 8.19 5.92
N GLY A 78 -2.59 9.10 5.90
CA GLY A 78 -1.27 8.84 5.32
C GLY A 78 -0.40 8.05 6.29
N MET A 79 0.05 6.86 5.86
CA MET A 79 0.94 5.99 6.62
C MET A 79 2.30 5.98 5.93
N GLY A 80 3.21 6.81 6.43
CA GLY A 80 4.57 6.93 5.93
C GLY A 80 5.50 5.83 6.45
N GLU A 81 6.63 5.63 5.78
CA GLU A 81 7.74 4.78 6.23
C GLU A 81 9.08 5.47 6.00
N GLY A 82 10.02 5.27 6.92
CA GLY A 82 11.35 5.90 6.84
C GLY A 82 12.29 5.22 5.83
N THR A 83 12.01 3.97 5.47
CA THR A 83 12.67 3.22 4.39
C THR A 83 11.69 2.20 3.81
N HIS A 84 11.90 1.77 2.56
CA HIS A 84 11.11 0.69 1.93
C HIS A 84 11.57 -0.74 2.28
N GLY A 85 12.56 -0.91 3.17
CA GLY A 85 13.17 -2.22 3.46
C GLY A 85 13.09 -2.64 4.93
N THR A 86 12.46 -1.83 5.79
CA THR A 86 12.35 -2.13 7.22
C THR A 86 11.09 -2.93 7.50
N ARG A 87 11.28 -4.19 7.91
CA ARG A 87 10.20 -5.13 8.28
C ARG A 87 9.21 -4.53 9.28
N GLU A 88 9.71 -3.86 10.31
CA GLU A 88 8.89 -3.31 11.39
C GLU A 88 7.98 -2.17 10.91
N PHE A 89 8.42 -1.37 9.93
CA PHE A 89 7.56 -0.34 9.33
C PHE A 89 6.38 -0.97 8.60
N PHE A 90 6.62 -2.04 7.84
CA PHE A 90 5.56 -2.70 7.08
C PHE A 90 4.57 -3.41 8.02
N ARG A 91 5.08 -4.14 9.01
CA ARG A 91 4.23 -4.80 10.02
C ARG A 91 3.40 -3.78 10.80
N MET A 92 3.98 -2.64 11.17
CA MET A 92 3.25 -1.59 11.90
C MET A 92 2.18 -0.92 11.03
N LYS A 93 2.45 -0.71 9.73
CA LYS A 93 1.46 -0.16 8.79
C LYS A 93 0.33 -1.14 8.50
N ASP A 94 0.62 -2.44 8.42
CA ASP A 94 -0.42 -3.48 8.41
C ASP A 94 -1.26 -3.43 9.71
N ARG A 95 -0.61 -3.43 10.88
CA ARG A 95 -1.28 -3.30 12.19
C ARG A 95 -2.22 -2.10 12.24
N LEU A 96 -1.72 -0.93 11.83
CA LEU A 96 -2.50 0.30 11.78
C LEU A 96 -3.66 0.21 10.77
N PHE A 97 -3.46 -0.38 9.60
CA PHE A 97 -4.55 -0.56 8.64
C PHE A 97 -5.64 -1.49 9.17
N ARG A 98 -5.29 -2.63 9.78
CA ARG A 98 -6.27 -3.53 10.41
C ARG A 98 -7.03 -2.82 11.53
N TYR A 99 -6.35 -1.95 12.29
CA TYR A 99 -6.99 -1.11 13.28
C TYR A 99 -8.02 -0.14 12.66
N LEU A 100 -7.62 0.57 11.60
CA LEU A 100 -8.48 1.50 10.88
C LEU A 100 -9.69 0.81 10.24
N VAL A 101 -9.52 -0.41 9.74
CA VAL A 101 -10.62 -1.27 9.24
C VAL A 101 -11.60 -1.59 10.37
N GLN A 102 -11.10 -2.09 11.50
CA GLN A 102 -11.96 -2.58 12.58
C GLN A 102 -12.62 -1.49 13.41
N LYS A 103 -11.97 -0.33 13.59
CA LYS A 103 -12.44 0.73 14.50
C LYS A 103 -12.90 1.99 13.80
N HIS A 104 -12.38 2.28 12.61
CA HIS A 104 -12.56 3.59 11.96
C HIS A 104 -13.22 3.52 10.58
N GLY A 105 -13.56 2.33 10.08
CA GLY A 105 -14.30 2.13 8.83
C GLY A 105 -13.49 2.38 7.56
N HIS A 106 -12.16 2.29 7.62
CA HIS A 106 -11.31 2.38 6.42
C HIS A 106 -11.32 1.03 5.69
N LEU A 107 -12.21 0.84 4.72
CA LEU A 107 -12.25 -0.37 3.90
C LEU A 107 -11.29 -0.31 2.70
N THR A 108 -10.71 0.84 2.41
CA THR A 108 -9.81 1.02 1.25
C THR A 108 -8.39 1.33 1.70
N ILE A 109 -7.44 0.60 1.14
CA ILE A 109 -6.01 0.95 1.20
C ILE A 109 -5.50 1.23 -0.21
N ALA A 110 -4.69 2.26 -0.34
CA ALA A 110 -4.03 2.59 -1.59
C ALA A 110 -2.52 2.68 -1.37
N PHE A 111 -1.74 2.04 -2.24
CA PHE A 111 -0.29 1.98 -2.16
C PHE A 111 0.35 2.97 -3.15
N GLU A 112 1.56 3.39 -2.82
CA GLU A 112 2.53 3.98 -3.75
C GLU A 112 3.01 2.93 -4.76
N ALA A 113 2.07 2.37 -5.51
CA ALA A 113 2.23 1.33 -6.51
C ALA A 113 1.43 1.69 -7.76
N ASN A 114 1.83 1.15 -8.91
CA ASN A 114 1.19 1.49 -10.19
C ASN A 114 -0.29 1.12 -10.19
N PHE A 115 -1.11 2.05 -10.68
CA PHE A 115 -2.55 1.94 -10.72
C PHE A 115 -3.05 0.63 -11.36
N GLY A 116 -2.68 0.34 -12.62
CA GLY A 116 -3.23 -0.79 -13.36
C GLY A 116 -2.93 -2.13 -12.70
N ARG A 117 -1.71 -2.32 -12.20
CA ARG A 117 -1.33 -3.54 -11.48
C ARG A 117 -2.09 -3.70 -10.18
N ALA A 118 -2.29 -2.62 -9.44
CA ALA A 118 -3.04 -2.65 -8.19
C ALA A 118 -4.52 -2.99 -8.41
N VAL A 119 -5.13 -2.64 -9.55
CA VAL A 119 -6.47 -3.10 -9.94
C VAL A 119 -6.52 -4.63 -10.06
N ILE A 120 -5.47 -5.25 -10.62
CA ILE A 120 -5.37 -6.71 -10.74
C ILE A 120 -5.21 -7.35 -9.34
N VAL A 121 -4.41 -6.75 -8.47
CA VAL A 121 -4.28 -7.19 -7.06
C VAL A 121 -5.61 -7.05 -6.31
N ASN A 122 -6.36 -5.97 -6.54
CA ASN A 122 -7.69 -5.77 -5.97
C ASN A 122 -8.66 -6.88 -6.36
N ARG A 123 -8.71 -7.21 -7.66
CA ARG A 123 -9.51 -8.31 -8.18
C ARG A 123 -9.13 -9.64 -7.51
N PHE A 124 -7.84 -9.88 -7.26
CA PHE A 124 -7.36 -11.06 -6.55
C PHE A 124 -7.87 -11.14 -5.10
N ILE A 125 -7.77 -10.05 -4.32
CA ILE A 125 -8.27 -10.04 -2.93
C ILE A 125 -9.80 -10.10 -2.85
N GLN A 126 -10.51 -9.70 -3.90
CA GLN A 126 -11.97 -9.82 -4.01
C GLN A 126 -12.41 -11.22 -4.50
N GLY A 127 -11.47 -12.14 -4.73
CA GLY A 127 -11.76 -13.51 -5.16
C GLY A 127 -12.06 -13.66 -6.65
N GLN A 128 -11.80 -12.63 -7.47
CA GLN A 128 -11.97 -12.69 -8.92
C GLN A 128 -10.79 -13.42 -9.59
N SER A 129 -11.02 -13.94 -10.80
CA SER A 129 -9.99 -14.61 -11.58
C SER A 129 -9.06 -13.59 -12.24
N THR A 130 -7.76 -13.66 -11.91
CA THR A 130 -6.73 -12.71 -12.38
C THR A 130 -5.45 -13.40 -12.88
N GLY A 131 -5.40 -14.73 -12.84
CA GLY A 131 -4.17 -15.50 -13.08
C GLY A 131 -3.17 -15.50 -11.91
N LEU A 132 -3.42 -14.72 -10.85
CA LEU A 132 -2.61 -14.72 -9.63
C LEU A 132 -3.02 -15.88 -8.72
N ALA A 133 -2.13 -16.87 -8.53
CA ALA A 133 -2.45 -18.08 -7.78
C ALA A 133 -2.33 -17.94 -6.26
N SER A 134 -1.62 -16.92 -5.76
CA SER A 134 -1.38 -16.71 -4.33
C SER A 134 -1.10 -15.25 -3.99
N ALA A 135 -1.22 -14.90 -2.70
CA ALA A 135 -0.88 -13.57 -2.22
C ALA A 135 0.60 -13.22 -2.46
N ALA A 136 1.49 -14.22 -2.46
CA ALA A 136 2.91 -14.02 -2.78
C ALA A 136 3.11 -13.62 -4.26
N GLN A 137 2.37 -14.25 -5.17
CA GLN A 137 2.38 -13.83 -6.58
C GLN A 137 1.76 -12.44 -6.77
N ALA A 138 0.69 -12.13 -6.04
CA ALA A 138 0.06 -10.81 -6.07
C ALA A 138 1.04 -9.71 -5.60
N ALA A 139 1.70 -9.92 -4.46
CA ALA A 139 2.74 -9.03 -3.93
C ALA A 139 3.87 -8.79 -4.95
N LYS A 140 4.44 -9.89 -5.48
CA LYS A 140 5.53 -9.86 -6.47
C LYS A 140 5.12 -9.19 -7.80
N SER A 141 3.83 -9.21 -8.14
CA SER A 141 3.35 -8.67 -9.42
C SER A 141 3.43 -7.14 -9.51
N MET A 142 3.56 -6.43 -8.39
CA MET A 142 3.56 -4.95 -8.33
C MET A 142 4.85 -4.26 -8.81
N TYR A 143 5.68 -4.95 -9.61
CA TYR A 143 6.88 -4.47 -10.32
C TYR A 143 8.05 -3.95 -9.48
N PHE A 144 7.82 -3.48 -8.26
CA PHE A 144 8.84 -3.01 -7.34
C PHE A 144 9.17 -4.09 -6.31
N TRP A 145 10.47 -4.31 -6.08
CA TRP A 145 10.94 -5.28 -5.08
C TRP A 145 10.41 -4.95 -3.68
N THR A 146 10.17 -3.67 -3.40
CA THR A 146 9.65 -3.14 -2.13
C THR A 146 8.30 -3.75 -1.77
N TRP A 147 7.50 -4.17 -2.75
CA TRP A 147 6.20 -4.79 -2.52
C TRP A 147 6.25 -6.32 -2.55
N SER A 148 7.37 -6.90 -2.96
CA SER A 148 7.60 -8.35 -3.03
C SER A 148 8.16 -8.90 -1.71
N THR A 149 7.49 -8.62 -0.59
CA THR A 149 7.92 -9.03 0.76
C THR A 149 6.90 -9.94 1.45
N ASP A 150 7.33 -10.62 2.52
CA ASP A 150 6.43 -11.45 3.32
C ASP A 150 5.34 -10.63 4.02
N GLU A 151 5.64 -9.39 4.42
CA GLU A 151 4.69 -8.50 5.10
C GLU A 151 3.56 -8.09 4.15
N VAL A 152 3.88 -7.70 2.91
CA VAL A 152 2.84 -7.37 1.90
C VAL A 152 2.05 -8.61 1.50
N ARG A 153 2.72 -9.76 1.34
CA ARG A 153 2.05 -11.05 1.11
C ARG A 153 1.04 -11.35 2.23
N GLU A 154 1.43 -11.20 3.49
CA GLU A 154 0.58 -11.47 4.65
C GLU A 154 -0.61 -10.51 4.73
N LEU A 155 -0.40 -9.22 4.46
CA LEU A 155 -1.47 -8.24 4.34
C LEU A 155 -2.46 -8.64 3.25
N LEU A 156 -2.00 -8.93 2.03
CA LEU A 156 -2.87 -9.30 0.90
C LEU A 156 -3.65 -10.60 1.16
N GLN A 157 -3.01 -11.58 1.83
CA GLN A 157 -3.69 -12.79 2.25
C GLN A 157 -4.79 -12.49 3.27
N TRP A 158 -4.48 -11.70 4.30
CA TRP A 158 -5.48 -11.27 5.29
C TRP A 158 -6.63 -10.51 4.65
N MET A 159 -6.36 -9.62 3.69
CA MET A 159 -7.41 -8.88 2.98
C MET A 159 -8.32 -9.82 2.18
N LYS A 160 -7.74 -10.82 1.50
CA LYS A 160 -8.50 -11.84 0.76
C LYS A 160 -9.39 -12.67 1.71
N ASP A 161 -8.83 -13.09 2.83
CA ASP A 161 -9.56 -13.87 3.83
C ASP A 161 -10.68 -13.03 4.46
N TYR A 162 -10.41 -11.75 4.75
CA TYR A 162 -11.41 -10.81 5.23
C TYR A 162 -12.57 -10.67 4.23
N ASN A 163 -12.30 -10.61 2.93
CA ASN A 163 -13.33 -10.42 1.90
C ASN A 163 -14.21 -11.64 1.66
N THR A 164 -13.79 -12.82 2.12
CA THR A 164 -14.52 -14.07 1.89
C THR A 164 -15.90 -14.02 2.53
N GLY A 165 -16.94 -14.23 1.72
CA GLY A 165 -18.33 -14.24 2.17
C GLY A 165 -18.95 -12.86 2.47
N LYS A 166 -18.21 -11.76 2.31
CA LYS A 166 -18.72 -10.39 2.47
C LYS A 166 -19.36 -9.86 1.18
N SER A 167 -20.37 -9.01 1.32
CA SER A 167 -20.93 -8.25 0.20
C SER A 167 -19.96 -7.18 -0.29
N ALA A 168 -20.12 -6.72 -1.54
CA ALA A 168 -19.18 -5.82 -2.19
C ALA A 168 -18.95 -4.50 -1.42
N ASP A 169 -19.96 -3.99 -0.72
CA ASP A 169 -19.91 -2.77 0.11
C ASP A 169 -19.17 -2.96 1.45
N GLN A 170 -18.94 -4.21 1.86
CA GLN A 170 -18.23 -4.58 3.08
C GLN A 170 -16.83 -5.14 2.82
N GLN A 171 -16.49 -5.37 1.56
CA GLN A 171 -15.18 -5.86 1.17
C GLN A 171 -14.12 -4.76 1.25
N LEU A 172 -12.91 -5.16 1.60
CA LEU A 172 -11.72 -4.36 1.47
C LEU A 172 -11.36 -4.18 0.01
N ALA A 173 -10.90 -2.97 -0.31
CA ALA A 173 -10.40 -2.60 -1.62
C ALA A 173 -8.92 -2.21 -1.53
N PHE A 174 -8.19 -2.57 -2.58
CA PHE A 174 -6.78 -2.26 -2.78
C PHE A 174 -6.63 -1.41 -4.03
N TYR A 175 -5.87 -0.32 -3.96
CA TYR A 175 -5.57 0.53 -5.12
C TYR A 175 -4.10 0.92 -5.15
N GLY A 176 -3.67 1.39 -6.30
CA GLY A 176 -2.37 2.01 -6.52
C GLY A 176 -2.64 3.44 -6.97
N PHE A 177 -1.94 4.41 -6.38
CA PHE A 177 -2.06 5.81 -6.79
C PHE A 177 -0.86 6.31 -7.58
N ASP A 178 0.12 5.45 -7.86
CA ASP A 178 1.30 5.81 -8.64
C ASP A 178 1.09 5.63 -10.15
N CYS A 179 1.87 6.37 -10.94
CA CYS A 179 1.77 6.46 -12.40
C CYS A 179 3.12 6.32 -13.12
N GLN A 180 4.11 5.67 -12.48
CA GLN A 180 5.45 5.50 -13.06
C GLN A 180 5.48 4.53 -14.25
N TYR A 181 4.74 3.43 -14.16
CA TYR A 181 4.60 2.43 -15.23
C TYR A 181 3.14 2.27 -15.60
N ALA A 182 2.88 2.08 -16.89
CA ALA A 182 1.52 2.01 -17.44
C ALA A 182 1.25 0.77 -18.33
N ASP A 183 1.92 -0.35 -18.06
CA ASP A 183 1.81 -1.58 -18.85
C ASP A 183 0.46 -2.31 -18.69
N ASP A 184 -0.23 -2.12 -17.56
CA ASP A 184 -1.49 -2.83 -17.24
C ASP A 184 -2.75 -2.04 -17.63
N GLU A 185 -2.61 -0.78 -18.00
CA GLU A 185 -3.67 0.15 -18.33
C GLU A 185 -4.32 -0.21 -19.66
N PHE A 186 -3.53 -0.61 -20.66
CA PHE A 186 -4.06 -1.01 -21.98
C PHE A 186 -4.97 -2.24 -21.90
N PRO A 187 -4.59 -3.36 -21.23
CA PRO A 187 -5.52 -4.47 -21.00
C PRO A 187 -6.82 -4.06 -20.29
N LEU A 188 -6.76 -3.20 -19.28
CA LEU A 188 -7.96 -2.72 -18.57
C LEU A 188 -8.89 -1.92 -19.49
N LEU A 189 -8.31 -1.05 -20.34
CA LEU A 189 -9.04 -0.28 -21.35
C LEU A 189 -9.69 -1.19 -22.38
N THR A 190 -8.94 -2.15 -22.93
CA THR A 190 -9.44 -3.12 -23.91
C THR A 190 -10.55 -3.97 -23.34
N GLU A 191 -10.41 -4.47 -22.10
CA GLU A 191 -11.44 -5.28 -21.42
C GLU A 191 -12.77 -4.53 -21.29
N PHE A 192 -12.72 -3.24 -20.94
CA PHE A 192 -13.92 -2.42 -20.79
C PHE A 192 -14.53 -2.03 -22.14
N LEU A 193 -13.71 -1.55 -23.08
CA LEU A 193 -14.18 -1.11 -24.40
C LEU A 193 -14.73 -2.28 -25.23
N ALA A 194 -14.20 -3.49 -25.07
CA ALA A 194 -14.77 -4.68 -25.71
C ALA A 194 -16.23 -4.94 -25.31
N LYS A 195 -16.69 -4.42 -24.17
CA LYS A 195 -18.08 -4.55 -23.70
C LYS A 195 -18.96 -3.39 -24.18
N VAL A 196 -18.45 -2.16 -24.14
CA VAL A 196 -19.28 -0.95 -24.34
C VAL A 196 -19.11 -0.27 -25.69
N ALA A 197 -17.96 -0.43 -26.34
CA ALA A 197 -17.64 0.19 -27.62
C ALA A 197 -16.55 -0.61 -28.38
N PRO A 198 -16.84 -1.84 -28.85
CA PRO A 198 -15.85 -2.73 -29.45
C PRO A 198 -15.11 -2.10 -30.64
N ALA A 199 -15.78 -1.24 -31.41
CA ALA A 199 -15.17 -0.51 -32.53
C ALA A 199 -14.00 0.43 -32.11
N SER A 200 -13.87 0.73 -30.82
CA SER A 200 -12.79 1.57 -30.28
C SER A 200 -11.56 0.77 -29.82
N THR A 201 -11.63 -0.56 -29.72
CA THR A 201 -10.49 -1.38 -29.25
C THR A 201 -9.25 -1.26 -30.15
N PRO A 202 -9.34 -1.17 -31.50
CA PRO A 202 -8.15 -1.01 -32.34
C PRO A 202 -7.36 0.26 -32.03
N LYS A 203 -8.01 1.29 -31.49
CA LYS A 203 -7.34 2.51 -31.07
C LYS A 203 -6.46 2.28 -29.84
N VAL A 204 -6.91 1.45 -28.90
CA VAL A 204 -6.13 1.06 -27.72
C VAL A 204 -4.93 0.22 -28.15
N ASP A 205 -5.13 -0.74 -29.05
CA ASP A 205 -4.04 -1.59 -29.57
C ASP A 205 -2.96 -0.77 -30.31
N SER A 206 -3.38 0.23 -31.08
CA SER A 206 -2.47 1.17 -31.72
C SER A 206 -1.65 1.97 -30.71
N LEU A 207 -2.26 2.44 -29.61
CA LEU A 207 -1.56 3.19 -28.56
C LEU A 207 -0.62 2.27 -27.77
N ALA A 208 -1.05 1.06 -27.44
CA ALA A 208 -0.23 0.06 -26.75
C ALA A 208 1.03 -0.27 -27.56
N SER A 209 0.90 -0.41 -28.89
CA SER A 209 2.04 -0.67 -29.79
C SER A 209 3.03 0.50 -29.85
N GLN A 210 2.56 1.74 -29.64
CA GLN A 210 3.41 2.94 -29.61
C GLN A 210 4.12 3.14 -28.28
N TYR A 211 3.56 2.67 -27.16
CA TYR A 211 4.07 2.92 -25.82
C TYR A 211 5.56 2.56 -25.65
N ALA A 212 5.98 1.38 -26.13
CA ALA A 212 7.38 0.96 -26.08
C ALA A 212 8.27 1.79 -27.01
N LEU A 213 7.74 2.28 -28.13
CA LEU A 213 8.48 3.04 -29.15
C LEU A 213 8.75 4.48 -28.71
N VAL A 214 7.84 5.08 -27.94
CA VAL A 214 7.99 6.46 -27.47
C VAL A 214 8.84 6.58 -26.22
N LYS A 215 9.18 5.45 -25.58
CA LYS A 215 9.98 5.41 -24.36
C LYS A 215 11.39 5.96 -24.64
N GLY A 216 11.75 7.03 -23.95
CA GLY A 216 13.06 7.67 -24.08
C GLY A 216 13.16 8.67 -25.24
N LEU A 217 12.11 8.85 -26.04
CA LEU A 217 12.07 9.91 -27.05
C LEU A 217 11.93 11.29 -26.40
N ALA A 218 12.51 12.32 -27.03
CA ALA A 218 12.35 13.70 -26.61
C ALA A 218 10.88 14.15 -26.73
N THR A 219 10.48 15.13 -25.92
CA THR A 219 9.11 15.68 -25.91
C THR A 219 8.72 16.35 -27.23
N THR A 220 9.72 16.83 -27.97
CA THR A 220 9.57 17.43 -29.30
C THR A 220 9.50 16.40 -30.43
N ASP A 221 9.69 15.11 -30.13
CA ASP A 221 9.63 14.06 -31.13
C ASP A 221 8.20 13.90 -31.69
N PRO A 222 8.00 13.91 -33.02
CA PRO A 222 6.66 13.80 -33.61
C PRO A 222 5.90 12.53 -33.22
N LEU A 223 6.58 11.39 -33.07
CA LEU A 223 5.92 10.13 -32.65
C LEU A 223 5.42 10.26 -31.22
N ARG A 224 6.21 10.89 -30.36
CA ARG A 224 5.85 11.14 -28.97
C ARG A 224 4.65 12.10 -28.85
N GLN A 225 4.62 13.15 -29.66
CA GLN A 225 3.49 14.09 -29.73
C GLN A 225 2.21 13.43 -30.25
N GLN A 226 2.32 12.62 -31.31
CA GLN A 226 1.20 11.86 -31.85
C GLN A 226 0.61 10.90 -30.81
N TYR A 227 1.48 10.19 -30.08
CA TYR A 227 1.06 9.31 -28.99
C TYR A 227 0.32 10.07 -27.88
N ALA A 228 0.88 11.18 -27.39
CA ALA A 228 0.26 12.01 -26.36
C ALA A 228 -1.11 12.56 -26.81
N GLN A 229 -1.22 12.98 -28.07
CA GLN A 229 -2.49 13.42 -28.65
C GLN A 229 -3.49 12.26 -28.72
N GLY A 230 -3.05 11.07 -29.13
CA GLY A 230 -3.87 9.87 -29.18
C GLY A 230 -4.44 9.46 -27.81
N LEU A 231 -3.62 9.54 -26.75
CA LEU A 231 -4.06 9.34 -25.36
C LEU A 231 -5.14 10.36 -24.95
N THR A 232 -4.95 11.64 -25.30
CA THR A 232 -5.93 12.70 -25.02
C THR A 232 -7.26 12.43 -25.73
N VAL A 233 -7.23 12.04 -27.00
CA VAL A 233 -8.45 11.70 -27.75
C VAL A 233 -9.11 10.44 -27.17
N LEU A 234 -8.35 9.46 -26.68
CA LEU A 234 -8.91 8.29 -26.00
C LEU A 234 -9.61 8.70 -24.70
N TYR A 235 -8.97 9.50 -23.85
CA TYR A 235 -9.58 9.98 -22.61
C TYR A 235 -10.85 10.81 -22.87
N ASN A 236 -10.83 11.70 -23.87
CA ASN A 236 -12.00 12.48 -24.25
C ASN A 236 -13.15 11.61 -24.77
N LEU A 237 -12.85 10.46 -25.38
CA LEU A 237 -13.87 9.50 -25.78
C LEU A 237 -14.61 8.92 -24.56
N PHE A 238 -13.89 8.61 -23.47
CA PHE A 238 -14.52 8.20 -22.21
C PHE A 238 -15.43 9.30 -21.66
N VAL A 239 -14.93 10.55 -21.58
CA VAL A 239 -15.70 11.69 -21.06
C VAL A 239 -16.97 11.92 -21.89
N ALA A 240 -16.87 11.91 -23.21
CA ALA A 240 -18.01 12.14 -24.10
C ALA A 240 -19.10 11.05 -24.04
N ASN A 241 -18.75 9.85 -23.56
CA ASN A 241 -19.65 8.70 -23.54
C ASN A 241 -20.00 8.21 -22.12
N GLU A 242 -19.70 9.00 -21.07
CA GLU A 242 -19.86 8.61 -19.67
C GLU A 242 -21.22 7.97 -19.38
N SER A 243 -22.32 8.70 -19.62
CA SER A 243 -23.66 8.21 -19.32
C SER A 243 -23.99 6.90 -20.02
N ASN A 244 -23.60 6.75 -21.30
CA ASN A 244 -23.89 5.57 -22.11
C ASN A 244 -23.06 4.37 -21.66
N TRP A 245 -21.78 4.58 -21.37
CA TRP A 245 -20.87 3.50 -21.00
C TRP A 245 -21.02 3.07 -19.55
N VAL A 246 -21.39 3.98 -18.63
CA VAL A 246 -21.77 3.63 -17.26
C VAL A 246 -23.03 2.77 -17.24
N ALA A 247 -24.03 3.08 -18.09
CA ALA A 247 -25.27 2.30 -18.16
C ALA A 247 -25.05 0.83 -18.57
N VAL A 248 -24.01 0.54 -19.36
CA VAL A 248 -23.69 -0.81 -19.85
C VAL A 248 -22.61 -1.49 -19.00
N GLY A 249 -21.51 -0.78 -18.75
CA GLY A 249 -20.32 -1.32 -18.08
C GLY A 249 -20.28 -1.17 -16.57
N GLY A 250 -21.27 -0.46 -16.00
CA GLY A 250 -21.33 -0.13 -14.57
C GLY A 250 -20.35 0.98 -14.18
N HIS A 251 -20.69 1.71 -13.11
CA HIS A 251 -19.93 2.87 -12.63
C HIS A 251 -18.47 2.54 -12.31
N SER A 252 -18.23 1.52 -11.49
CA SER A 252 -16.87 1.14 -11.09
C SER A 252 -16.01 0.65 -12.27
N GLY A 253 -16.60 -0.10 -13.20
CA GLY A 253 -15.90 -0.56 -14.40
C GLY A 253 -15.50 0.61 -15.31
N TYR A 254 -16.42 1.56 -15.50
CA TYR A 254 -16.17 2.77 -16.26
C TYR A 254 -15.07 3.63 -15.62
N GLU A 255 -15.15 3.90 -14.32
CA GLU A 255 -14.17 4.75 -13.65
C GLU A 255 -12.77 4.13 -13.64
N ILE A 256 -12.64 2.81 -13.45
CA ILE A 256 -11.34 2.13 -13.54
C ILE A 256 -10.74 2.28 -14.95
N ALA A 257 -11.53 2.05 -15.99
CA ALA A 257 -11.06 2.16 -17.37
C ALA A 257 -10.73 3.61 -17.75
N ARG A 258 -11.57 4.57 -17.38
CA ARG A 258 -11.30 5.99 -17.59
C ARG A 258 -10.04 6.44 -16.84
N GLN A 259 -9.85 5.98 -15.61
CA GLN A 259 -8.66 6.29 -14.83
C GLN A 259 -7.40 5.66 -15.44
N ALA A 260 -7.48 4.45 -16.00
CA ALA A 260 -6.38 3.87 -16.78
C ALA A 260 -5.96 4.78 -17.96
N ALA A 261 -6.92 5.35 -18.70
CA ALA A 261 -6.62 6.34 -19.73
C ALA A 261 -5.97 7.62 -19.17
N ARG A 262 -6.41 8.09 -17.99
CA ARG A 262 -5.81 9.26 -17.32
C ARG A 262 -4.38 8.99 -16.85
N VAL A 263 -4.11 7.82 -16.28
CA VAL A 263 -2.78 7.40 -15.81
C VAL A 263 -1.81 7.29 -16.98
N LEU A 264 -2.24 6.82 -18.15
CA LEU A 264 -1.39 6.84 -19.35
C LEU A 264 -0.95 8.26 -19.73
N ILE A 265 -1.85 9.25 -19.61
CA ILE A 265 -1.49 10.66 -19.84
C ILE A 265 -0.50 11.15 -18.78
N GLN A 266 -0.71 10.83 -17.50
CA GLN A 266 0.19 11.20 -16.41
C GLN A 266 1.59 10.60 -16.62
N GLN A 267 1.67 9.30 -16.92
CA GLN A 267 2.91 8.58 -17.17
C GLN A 267 3.66 9.18 -18.37
N GLN A 268 2.95 9.47 -19.46
CA GLN A 268 3.54 10.10 -20.64
C GLN A 268 4.12 11.48 -20.33
N ASP A 269 3.44 12.24 -19.48
CA ASP A 269 3.85 13.59 -19.07
C ASP A 269 4.97 13.58 -18.01
N LEU A 270 5.14 12.48 -17.27
CA LEU A 270 6.30 12.26 -16.39
C LEU A 270 7.58 11.92 -17.17
N GLY A 271 7.46 11.33 -18.35
CA GLY A 271 8.60 11.06 -19.24
C GLY A 271 9.22 12.34 -19.85
N ASP A 272 8.62 13.51 -19.65
CA ASP A 272 9.14 14.81 -20.06
C ASP A 272 10.28 15.19 -19.11
N GLY A 273 11.50 14.78 -19.48
CA GLY A 273 12.72 14.81 -18.67
C GLY A 273 13.23 16.18 -18.25
N ASN A 274 12.46 16.93 -17.46
CA ASN A 274 13.01 17.96 -16.58
C ASN A 274 13.10 17.36 -15.17
N THR A 275 14.25 16.75 -14.87
CA THR A 275 14.51 15.98 -13.63
C THR A 275 14.24 16.80 -12.36
N CYS A 276 14.37 18.12 -12.42
CA CYS A 276 14.09 19.02 -11.30
C CYS A 276 12.63 19.04 -10.85
N ASN A 277 11.66 18.71 -11.72
CA ASN A 277 10.23 18.73 -11.38
C ASN A 277 9.58 17.34 -11.39
N TYR A 278 10.34 16.27 -11.64
CA TYR A 278 9.78 14.92 -11.71
C TYR A 278 9.07 14.53 -10.41
N SER A 279 9.74 14.69 -9.26
CA SER A 279 9.18 14.28 -7.97
C SER A 279 7.93 15.08 -7.60
N ALA A 280 7.96 16.41 -7.76
CA ALA A 280 6.81 17.25 -7.43
C ALA A 280 5.61 16.99 -8.38
N LYS A 281 5.87 16.78 -9.67
CA LYS A 281 4.84 16.43 -10.65
C LYS A 281 4.25 15.03 -10.40
N ARG A 282 5.09 14.05 -10.06
CA ARG A 282 4.63 12.71 -9.67
C ARG A 282 3.75 12.77 -8.43
N ASP A 283 4.14 13.53 -7.41
CA ASP A 283 3.35 13.69 -6.19
C ASP A 283 2.01 14.40 -6.45
N GLN A 284 2.00 15.40 -7.35
CA GLN A 284 0.75 16.00 -7.81
C GLN A 284 -0.18 14.95 -8.43
N TYR A 285 0.33 14.09 -9.32
CA TYR A 285 -0.50 13.03 -9.91
C TYR A 285 -0.93 11.97 -8.91
N MET A 286 -0.06 11.58 -7.97
CA MET A 286 -0.45 10.68 -6.88
C MET A 286 -1.59 11.27 -6.06
N ALA A 287 -1.53 12.58 -5.74
CA ALA A 287 -2.61 13.28 -5.06
C ALA A 287 -3.90 13.34 -5.90
N GLU A 288 -3.81 13.63 -7.21
CA GLU A 288 -4.95 13.60 -8.12
C GLU A 288 -5.59 12.19 -8.19
N ASN A 289 -4.78 11.14 -8.16
CA ASN A 289 -5.25 9.75 -8.20
C ASN A 289 -5.95 9.36 -6.88
N VAL A 290 -5.47 9.85 -5.74
CA VAL A 290 -6.19 9.73 -4.46
C VAL A 290 -7.50 10.52 -4.50
N GLN A 291 -7.49 11.74 -5.06
CA GLN A 291 -8.72 12.55 -5.22
C GLN A 291 -9.76 11.83 -6.09
N TRP A 292 -9.32 11.13 -7.14
CA TRP A 292 -10.19 10.29 -7.97
C TRP A 292 -10.85 9.17 -7.15
N LEU A 293 -10.13 8.50 -6.25
CA LEU A 293 -10.73 7.51 -5.35
C LEU A 293 -11.87 8.12 -4.51
N LEU A 294 -11.63 9.28 -3.94
CA LEU A 294 -12.60 9.95 -3.07
C LEU A 294 -13.84 10.43 -3.84
N THR A 295 -13.65 11.01 -5.03
CA THR A 295 -14.71 11.75 -5.74
C THR A 295 -15.41 10.97 -6.84
N ARG A 296 -14.70 10.05 -7.48
CA ARG A 296 -15.22 9.30 -8.63
C ARG A 296 -15.53 7.87 -8.25
N MET A 297 -14.68 7.22 -7.46
CA MET A 297 -14.98 5.89 -6.91
C MET A 297 -15.86 5.95 -5.65
N ASN A 298 -16.15 7.15 -5.12
CA ASN A 298 -16.93 7.37 -3.91
C ASN A 298 -16.37 6.63 -2.68
N VAL A 299 -15.03 6.55 -2.57
CA VAL A 299 -14.36 6.01 -1.40
C VAL A 299 -14.50 7.00 -0.24
N ASN A 300 -15.24 6.63 0.80
CA ASN A 300 -15.47 7.50 1.96
C ASN A 300 -14.23 7.70 2.83
N LYS A 301 -13.46 6.63 3.02
CA LYS A 301 -12.26 6.60 3.85
C LYS A 301 -11.17 5.74 3.20
N VAL A 302 -9.96 6.28 3.09
CA VAL A 302 -8.81 5.62 2.47
C VAL A 302 -7.57 5.75 3.35
N SER A 303 -6.83 4.65 3.47
CA SER A 303 -5.49 4.63 4.07
C SER A 303 -4.45 4.62 2.95
N LEU A 304 -3.48 5.54 3.02
CA LEU A 304 -2.41 5.65 2.02
C LEU A 304 -1.14 5.03 2.56
N TRP A 305 -0.49 4.18 1.77
CA TRP A 305 0.78 3.54 2.11
C TRP A 305 1.87 4.05 1.17
N ALA A 306 2.78 4.88 1.68
CA ALA A 306 3.91 5.40 0.90
C ALA A 306 5.15 5.67 1.77
N HIS A 307 6.24 6.08 1.12
CA HIS A 307 7.39 6.67 1.80
C HIS A 307 7.04 7.97 2.53
N ASN A 308 7.75 8.28 3.63
CA ASN A 308 7.59 9.55 4.37
C ASN A 308 7.76 10.79 3.49
N TYR A 309 8.56 10.71 2.43
CA TYR A 309 8.76 11.80 1.47
C TYR A 309 7.45 12.28 0.81
N HIS A 310 6.52 11.34 0.54
CA HIS A 310 5.24 11.64 -0.11
C HIS A 310 4.13 12.01 0.87
N MET A 311 4.30 11.70 2.15
CA MET A 311 3.28 11.86 3.19
C MET A 311 3.58 13.04 4.14
N GLY A 312 4.83 13.46 4.21
CA GLY A 312 5.27 14.52 5.09
C GLY A 312 4.63 15.85 4.69
N ASN A 313 3.86 16.45 5.61
CA ASN A 313 3.46 17.85 5.50
C ASN A 313 4.64 18.74 5.89
N ILE A 314 5.64 18.80 5.01
CA ILE A 314 6.74 19.75 5.15
C ILE A 314 6.20 21.04 4.56
N ALA A 315 5.78 21.98 5.42
CA ALA A 315 5.55 23.34 4.97
C ALA A 315 6.85 23.86 4.36
N THR A 316 6.89 23.96 3.04
CA THR A 316 7.92 24.70 2.30
C THR A 316 7.56 26.17 2.25
#